data_AF-A0A7C5K7T5-F1
#
_entry.id   AF-A0A7C5K7T5-F1
#
_cell.length_a   1.000
_cell.length_b   1.000
_cell.length_c   1.000
_cell.angle_alpha   90.00
_cell.angle_beta   90.00
_cell.angle_gamma   90.00
#
_symmetry.space_group_name_H-M   'P 1'
#
loop_
_entity.id
_entity.type
_entity.pdbx_description
1 polymer ?
#
loop_
_entity_poly.entity_id
_entity_poly.type
_entity_poly.pdbx_seq_one_letter_code
_entity_poly.pdbx_strand_id
1 'polypeptide(L)' 'MKVAIITIKLLEESAEKSIKDLEKELLNWFKENTFLIPWAQDIKNVKVKENSETQAFHYDIS' A
#
# COMPACT_ATOMS: atom_id res chain seq x y z
N MET A 1 -5.86 -14.77 -13.20
CA MET A 1 -5.76 -14.06 -11.89
C MET A 1 -5.49 -12.60 -12.19
N LYS A 2 -6.29 -11.68 -11.63
CA LYS A 2 -6.07 -10.23 -11.80
C LYS A 2 -5.44 -9.66 -10.52
N VAL A 3 -4.57 -8.68 -10.66
CA VAL A 3 -3.92 -8.00 -9.54
C VAL A 3 -4.19 -6.51 -9.66
N ALA A 4 -4.54 -5.87 -8.55
CA ALA A 4 -4.71 -4.43 -8.47
C ALA A 4 -3.55 -3.83 -7.65
N ILE A 5 -3.03 -2.68 -8.10
CA ILE A 5 -2.06 -1.87 -7.36
C ILE A 5 -2.79 -0.65 -6.82
N ILE A 6 -2.71 -0.40 -5.52
CA ILE A 6 -3.31 0.75 -4.86
C ILE A 6 -2.17 1.63 -4.35
N THR A 7 -2.21 2.91 -4.69
CA THR A 7 -1.27 3.92 -4.18
C THR A 7 -2.03 4.88 -3.28
N ILE A 8 -1.57 5.02 -2.05
CA ILE A 8 -2.13 5.92 -1.04
C ILE A 8 -1.05 6.91 -0.61
N LYS A 9 -1.41 8.18 -0.48
CA LYS A 9 -0.54 9.19 0.12
C LYS A 9 -0.70 9.10 1.64
N LEU A 10 0.39 8.88 2.35
CA LEU A 10 0.40 8.86 3.81
C LEU A 10 0.50 10.29 4.36
N LEU A 11 0.00 10.49 5.58
CA LEU A 11 0.07 11.77 6.30
C LEU A 11 1.49 12.04 6.79
N GLU A 12 1.82 13.29 7.12
CA GLU A 12 3.15 13.69 7.61
C GLU A 12 3.55 12.93 8.89
N GLU A 13 2.58 12.61 9.76
CA GLU A 13 2.77 11.81 10.98
C GLU A 13 3.35 10.41 10.70
N SER A 14 3.16 9.89 9.48
CA SER A 14 3.77 8.61 9.10
C SER A 14 5.30 8.69 8.99
N ALA A 15 5.88 9.88 8.82
CA ALA A 15 7.33 10.07 8.73
C ALA A 15 8.06 9.72 10.03
N GLU A 16 7.37 9.73 11.17
CA GLU A 16 7.94 9.37 12.47
C GLU A 16 8.04 7.85 12.67
N LYS A 17 7.36 7.06 11.84
CA LYS A 17 7.34 5.60 11.93
C LYS A 17 8.30 4.95 10.94
N SER A 18 8.85 3.80 11.32
CA SER A 18 9.65 3.02 10.39
C SER A 18 8.78 2.45 9.26
N ILE A 19 9.35 2.32 8.05
CA ILE A 19 8.70 1.69 6.89
C ILE A 19 8.12 0.32 7.27
N LYS A 20 8.86 -0.48 8.04
CA LYS A 20 8.43 -1.83 8.46
C LYS A 20 7.20 -1.79 9.38
N ASP A 21 7.13 -0.82 10.28
CA ASP A 21 5.99 -0.65 11.17
C ASP A 21 4.76 -0.21 10.37
N LEU A 22 4.93 0.75 9.45
CA LEU A 22 3.86 1.19 8.54
C LEU A 22 3.35 0.04 7.66
N GLU A 23 4.25 -0.75 7.07
CA GLU A 23 3.87 -1.92 6.26
C GLU A 23 3.05 -2.93 7.07
N LYS A 24 3.46 -3.20 8.33
CA LYS A 24 2.77 -4.13 9.22
C LYS A 24 1.40 -3.59 9.64
N GLU A 25 1.32 -2.33 10.04
CA GLU A 25 0.08 -1.67 10.45
C GLU A 25 -0.93 -1.61 9.29
N LEU A 26 -0.49 -1.17 8.11
CA LEU A 26 -1.33 -1.11 6.92
C LEU A 26 -1.77 -2.51 6.49
N LEU A 27 -0.88 -3.51 6.48
CA LEU A 27 -1.24 -4.87 6.13
C LEU A 27 -2.31 -5.43 7.08
N ASN A 28 -2.18 -5.17 8.39
CA ASN A 28 -3.18 -5.60 9.37
C ASN A 28 -4.53 -4.91 9.12
N TRP A 29 -4.50 -3.58 8.94
CA TRP A 29 -5.71 -2.80 8.67
C TRP A 29 -6.41 -3.25 7.39
N PHE A 30 -5.68 -3.44 6.29
CA PHE A 30 -6.26 -3.90 5.03
C PHE A 30 -6.84 -5.32 5.12
N LYS A 31 -6.21 -6.21 5.90
CA LYS A 31 -6.76 -7.55 6.14
C LYS A 31 -8.08 -7.50 6.89
N GLU A 32 -8.14 -6.72 7.98
CA GLU A 32 -9.36 -6.51 8.78
C GLU A 32 -10.47 -5.84 7.96
N ASN A 33 -10.09 -4.99 6.99
CA ASN A 33 -11.00 -4.20 6.17
C ASN A 33 -11.09 -4.68 4.72
N THR A 34 -10.76 -5.95 4.45
CA THR A 34 -10.76 -6.50 3.07
C THR A 34 -12.11 -6.30 2.38
N PHE A 35 -13.21 -6.33 3.14
CA PHE A 35 -14.57 -6.13 2.66
C PHE A 35 -14.82 -4.74 2.02
N LEU A 36 -13.97 -3.74 2.28
CA LEU A 36 -14.07 -2.41 1.66
C LEU A 36 -13.67 -2.41 0.19
N ILE A 37 -12.97 -3.44 -0.28
CA ILE A 37 -12.57 -3.59 -1.68
C ILE A 37 -13.44 -4.71 -2.28
N PRO A 38 -14.50 -4.38 -3.06
CA PRO A 38 -15.51 -5.35 -3.48
C PRO A 38 -14.98 -6.57 -4.25
N TRP A 39 -13.78 -6.47 -4.83
CA TRP A 39 -13.15 -7.53 -5.62
C TRP A 39 -11.91 -8.13 -4.94
N ALA A 40 -11.60 -7.72 -3.71
CA ALA A 40 -10.50 -8.31 -2.95
C ALA A 40 -10.97 -9.58 -2.25
N GLN A 41 -10.33 -10.69 -2.59
CA GLN A 41 -10.49 -11.95 -1.86
C GLN A 41 -9.50 -12.05 -0.69
N ASP A 42 -8.31 -11.45 -0.83
CA ASP A 42 -7.24 -11.48 0.17
C ASP A 42 -6.25 -10.34 -0.10
N ILE A 43 -5.59 -9.84 0.95
CA ILE A 43 -4.51 -8.86 0.88
C ILE A 43 -3.22 -9.50 1.40
N LYS A 44 -2.36 -9.89 0.45
CA LYS A 44 -1.15 -10.66 0.76
C LYS A 44 0.04 -9.80 1.15
N ASN A 45 0.12 -8.57 0.64
CA ASN A 45 1.31 -7.75 0.76
C ASN A 45 0.98 -6.25 0.68
N VAL A 46 1.65 -5.47 1.51
CA VAL A 46 1.68 -4.00 1.45
C VAL A 46 3.14 -3.59 1.39
N LYS A 47 3.47 -2.60 0.55
CA LYS A 47 4.80 -1.99 0.51
C LYS A 47 4.68 -0.50 0.77
N VAL A 48 5.54 0.00 1.65
CA VAL A 48 5.69 1.45 1.87
C VAL A 48 7.03 1.86 1.27
N LYS A 49 7.00 2.95 0.52
CA LYS A 49 8.19 3.55 -0.08
C LYS A 49 8.24 5.00 0.34
N GLU A 50 9.43 5.49 0.66
CA GLU A 50 9.65 6.93 0.77
C GLU A 50 9.35 7.57 -0.59
N ASN A 51 8.59 8.65 -0.56
CA ASN A 51 8.39 9.47 -1.75
C ASN A 51 9.66 10.30 -1.94
N SER A 52 10.70 9.70 -2.51
CA SER A 52 11.75 10.50 -3.14
C SER A 52 11.09 11.18 -4.34
N GLU A 53 10.89 12.49 -4.28
CA GLU A 53 10.46 13.26 -5.44
C GLU A 53 11.52 13.15 -6.54
N THR A 54 11.45 12.08 -7.35
CA THR A 54 11.94 11.88 -8.73
C THR A 54 11.95 10.38 -9.08
N GLN A 55 10.76 9.77 -9.19
CA GLN A 55 10.61 8.70 -10.17
C GLN A 55 9.17 8.69 -10.69
N ALA A 56 9.00 9.11 -11.94
CA ALA A 56 7.74 9.00 -12.66
C ALA A 56 7.24 7.55 -12.54
N PHE A 57 6.05 7.37 -11.95
CA PHE A 57 5.40 6.07 -11.89
C PHE A 57 4.96 5.66 -13.31
N HIS A 58 5.86 5.08 -14.10
CA HIS A 58 5.52 4.32 -15.28
C HIS A 58 5.34 2.87 -14.84
N TYR A 59 4.08 2.44 -14.68
CA TYR A 59 3.74 1.03 -14.58
C TYR A 59 3.25 0.58 -15.95
N ASP A 60 4.13 -0.06 -16.73
CA ASP A 60 3.72 -0.84 -17.89
C ASP A 60 2.94 -2.06 -17.40
N ILE A 61 1.62 -2.05 -17.63
CA ILE A 61 0.78 -3.23 -17.52
C ILE A 61 0.76 -3.84 -18.93
N SER A 62 1.70 -4.75 -19.20
CA SER A 62 1.65 -5.68 -20.34
C SER A 62 1.04 -7.01 -19.92
#